data_AF-E3H697-F1
#
_entry.id   AF-E3H697-F1
#
_cell.length_a   1.000
_cell.length_b   1.000
_cell.length_c   1.000
_cell.angle_alpha   90.00
_cell.angle_beta   90.00
_cell.angle_gamma   90.00
#
_symmetry.space_group_name_H-M   'P 1'
#
loop_
_entity.id
_entity.type
_entity.pdbx_description
1 polymer ?
#
loop_
_entity_poly.entity_id
_entity_poly.type
_entity_poly.pdbx_seq_one_letter_code
_entity_poly.pdbx_strand_id
1 'polypeptide(L)'
;MNFQERIKIYMKRSSVKGKELAVKCQISPQYLSDIRSGRRTPTFHIFNLILDNLKLLEDERNELLELWKESKDKNYSRSNVKNVIGEIIKLPIVGTASASPGKLNFENPEKHSPVITYEGMSYSKCFIMKVEGDSMEPRIKDGSEIIVDTNKNTLEENLNKIVVFNLNDEAYVKVLKLNKNKLVLQSINDKYPNIAIKSTDDFNIVGRVVEVRYRELLK
;
A
#
# COMPACT_ATOMS: atom_id res chain seq x y z
N MET A 1 18.67 -12.86 -21.48
CA MET A 1 18.38 -11.45 -21.15
C MET A 1 17.83 -11.43 -19.74
N ASN A 2 18.37 -10.61 -18.84
CA ASN A 2 17.98 -10.62 -17.43
C ASN A 2 16.81 -9.66 -17.13
N PHE A 3 16.24 -9.76 -15.93
CA PHE A 3 15.16 -8.89 -15.43
C PHE A 3 15.45 -7.40 -15.65
N GLN A 4 16.69 -6.96 -15.40
CA GLN A 4 17.08 -5.56 -15.49
C GLN A 4 17.11 -5.06 -16.94
N GLU A 5 17.56 -5.90 -17.86
CA GLU A 5 17.56 -5.61 -19.30
C GLU A 5 16.14 -5.51 -19.84
N ARG A 6 15.25 -6.43 -19.44
CA ARG A 6 13.83 -6.41 -19.85
C ARG A 6 13.10 -5.17 -19.34
N ILE A 7 13.27 -4.78 -18.08
CA ILE A 7 12.69 -3.54 -17.55
C ILE A 7 13.12 -2.32 -18.38
N LYS A 8 14.41 -2.22 -18.75
CA LYS A 8 14.91 -1.10 -19.55
C LYS A 8 14.25 -1.05 -20.93
N ILE A 9 14.03 -2.20 -21.56
CA ILE A 9 13.36 -2.32 -22.85
C ILE A 9 11.91 -1.85 -22.74
N TYR A 10 11.17 -2.37 -21.76
CA TYR A 10 9.76 -2.01 -21.58
C TYR A 10 9.57 -0.54 -21.20
N MET A 11 10.46 0.02 -20.38
CA MET A 11 10.48 1.47 -20.11
C MET A 11 10.69 2.30 -21.39
N LYS A 12 11.62 1.88 -22.25
CA LYS A 12 11.89 2.57 -23.52
C LYS A 12 10.69 2.48 -24.46
N ARG A 13 10.07 1.30 -24.58
CA ARG A 13 8.89 1.08 -25.42
C ARG A 13 7.69 1.89 -24.93
N SER A 14 7.46 1.91 -23.63
CA SER A 14 6.33 2.61 -23.01
C SER A 14 6.58 4.11 -22.82
N SER A 15 7.72 4.63 -23.30
CA SER A 15 8.16 6.04 -23.14
C SER A 15 8.19 6.54 -21.70
N VAL A 16 8.35 5.64 -20.73
CA VAL A 16 8.34 5.98 -19.29
C VAL A 16 9.75 6.33 -18.84
N LYS A 17 9.95 7.55 -18.32
CA LYS A 17 11.25 7.98 -17.79
C LYS A 17 11.49 7.39 -16.40
N GLY A 18 12.74 7.05 -16.08
CA GLY A 18 13.08 6.44 -14.79
C GLY A 18 12.73 7.30 -13.57
N LYS A 19 12.94 8.62 -13.63
CA LYS A 19 12.52 9.53 -12.55
C LYS A 19 11.00 9.53 -12.36
N GLU A 20 10.24 9.48 -13.45
CA GLU A 20 8.78 9.43 -13.42
C GLU A 20 8.26 8.11 -12.86
N LEU A 21 8.84 6.98 -13.29
CA LEU A 21 8.50 5.66 -12.77
C LEU A 21 8.77 5.55 -11.26
N ALA A 22 9.89 6.10 -10.78
CA ALA A 22 10.21 6.10 -9.36
C ALA A 22 9.14 6.84 -8.53
N VAL A 23 8.69 8.01 -9.01
CA VAL A 23 7.61 8.78 -8.38
C VAL A 23 6.30 8.00 -8.36
N LYS A 24 5.92 7.38 -9.49
CA LYS A 24 4.71 6.56 -9.61
C LYS A 24 4.73 5.35 -8.67
N CYS A 25 5.89 4.70 -8.53
CA CYS A 25 6.09 3.58 -7.61
C CYS A 25 6.36 4.01 -6.16
N GLN A 26 6.39 5.31 -5.85
CA GLN A 26 6.69 5.86 -4.53
C GLN A 26 8.03 5.39 -3.93
N ILE A 27 9.06 5.26 -4.77
CA ILE A 27 10.43 4.89 -4.39
C ILE A 27 11.41 6.00 -4.78
N SER A 28 12.61 5.98 -4.18
CA SER A 28 13.64 6.94 -4.57
C SER A 28 14.18 6.63 -5.99
N PRO A 29 14.54 7.65 -6.78
CA PRO A 29 15.19 7.44 -8.08
C PRO A 29 16.47 6.61 -7.98
N GLN A 30 17.19 6.76 -6.87
CA GLN A 30 18.38 5.96 -6.58
C GLN A 30 18.04 4.48 -6.39
N TYR A 31 16.99 4.16 -5.64
CA TYR A 31 16.56 2.77 -5.44
C TYR A 31 16.13 2.11 -6.75
N LEU A 32 15.38 2.82 -7.60
CA LEU A 32 15.06 2.33 -8.95
C LEU A 32 16.30 2.15 -9.83
N SER A 33 17.29 3.04 -9.71
CA SER A 33 18.58 2.91 -10.41
C SER A 33 19.36 1.66 -9.96
N ASP A 34 19.35 1.37 -8.66
CA ASP A 34 19.99 0.18 -8.09
C ASP A 34 19.31 -1.11 -8.56
N ILE A 35 17.98 -1.08 -8.69
CA ILE A 35 17.21 -2.19 -9.29
C ILE A 35 17.61 -2.38 -10.75
N ARG A 36 17.61 -1.32 -11.55
CA ARG A 36 17.92 -1.37 -13.00
C ARG A 36 19.38 -1.70 -13.30
N SER A 37 20.28 -1.50 -12.34
CA SER A 37 21.69 -1.89 -12.45
C SER A 37 21.97 -3.29 -11.89
N GLY A 38 20.97 -3.93 -11.27
CA GLY A 38 21.11 -5.26 -10.67
C GLY A 38 21.82 -5.25 -9.32
N ARG A 39 22.13 -4.07 -8.76
CA ARG A 39 22.68 -3.91 -7.40
C ARG A 39 21.68 -4.28 -6.31
N ARG A 40 20.37 -4.19 -6.61
CA ARG A 40 19.29 -4.60 -5.72
C ARG A 40 18.23 -5.37 -6.46
N THR A 41 17.67 -6.37 -5.79
CA THR A 41 16.45 -7.05 -6.24
C THR A 41 15.25 -6.43 -5.52
N PRO A 42 14.23 -5.94 -6.23
CA PRO A 42 13.05 -5.36 -5.59
C PRO A 42 12.27 -6.42 -4.82
N THR A 43 11.52 -5.99 -3.79
CA THR A 43 10.49 -6.82 -3.16
C THR A 43 9.35 -7.09 -4.15
N PHE A 44 8.54 -8.11 -3.90
CA PHE A 44 7.42 -8.46 -4.79
C PHE A 44 6.42 -7.29 -4.96
N HIS A 45 6.16 -6.55 -3.88
CA HIS A 45 5.33 -5.35 -3.93
C HIS A 45 5.89 -4.28 -4.89
N ILE A 46 7.19 -3.94 -4.74
CA ILE A 46 7.83 -2.96 -5.63
C ILE A 46 7.91 -3.48 -7.07
N PHE A 47 8.14 -4.77 -7.24
CA PHE A 47 8.12 -5.43 -8.55
C PHE A 47 6.76 -5.23 -9.25
N ASN A 48 5.65 -5.55 -8.58
CA ASN A 48 4.32 -5.35 -9.17
C ASN A 48 4.02 -3.88 -9.45
N LEU A 49 4.37 -2.96 -8.54
CA LEU A 49 4.21 -1.52 -8.80
C LEU A 49 4.96 -1.06 -10.06
N ILE A 50 6.15 -1.60 -10.30
CA ILE A 50 6.90 -1.32 -11.53
C ILE A 50 6.11 -1.85 -12.75
N LEU A 51 5.62 -3.09 -12.70
CA LEU A 51 4.91 -3.71 -13.83
C LEU A 51 3.63 -2.96 -14.20
N ASP A 52 2.83 -2.58 -13.19
CA ASP A 52 1.55 -1.89 -13.38
C ASP A 52 1.73 -0.53 -14.08
N ASN A 53 2.93 0.05 -14.01
CA ASN A 53 3.27 1.32 -14.64
C ASN A 53 3.96 1.19 -16.01
N LEU A 54 4.15 -0.03 -16.53
CA LEU A 54 4.89 -0.29 -17.77
C LEU A 54 4.03 -0.68 -18.98
N LYS A 55 2.69 -0.68 -18.88
CA LYS A 55 1.77 -1.05 -19.99
C LYS A 55 2.15 -2.37 -20.67
N LEU A 56 2.31 -3.42 -19.86
CA LEU A 56 2.75 -4.74 -20.32
C LEU A 56 1.57 -5.57 -20.79
N LEU A 57 1.82 -6.42 -21.80
CA LEU A 57 0.95 -7.54 -22.13
C LEU A 57 1.10 -8.65 -21.08
N GLU A 58 0.12 -9.55 -21.02
CA GLU A 58 0.09 -10.62 -20.02
C GLU A 58 1.31 -11.55 -20.10
N ASP A 59 1.71 -11.96 -21.31
CA ASP A 59 2.90 -12.80 -21.52
C ASP A 59 4.20 -12.11 -21.07
N GLU A 60 4.30 -10.79 -21.24
CA GLU A 60 5.47 -10.00 -20.84
C GLU A 60 5.54 -9.84 -19.31
N ARG A 61 4.37 -9.74 -18.68
CA ARG A 61 4.23 -9.74 -17.22
C ARG A 61 4.71 -11.07 -16.65
N ASN A 62 4.32 -12.18 -17.27
CA ASN A 62 4.73 -13.53 -16.89
C ASN A 62 6.23 -13.74 -17.12
N GLU A 63 6.78 -13.29 -18.25
CA GLU A 63 8.22 -13.33 -18.52
C GLU A 63 9.02 -12.59 -17.44
N LEU A 64 8.62 -11.36 -17.10
CA LEU A 64 9.30 -10.58 -16.06
C LEU A 64 9.20 -11.21 -14.68
N LEU A 65 8.11 -11.92 -14.40
CA LEU A 65 7.93 -12.65 -13.14
C LEU A 65 8.93 -13.79 -13.02
N GLU A 66 9.10 -14.60 -14.08
CA GLU A 66 10.09 -15.67 -14.10
C GLU A 66 11.51 -15.13 -13.99
N LEU A 67 11.86 -14.09 -14.74
CA LEU A 67 13.18 -13.46 -14.66
C LEU A 67 13.45 -12.82 -13.28
N TRP A 68 12.42 -12.26 -12.63
CA TRP A 68 12.56 -11.72 -11.29
C TRP A 68 12.79 -12.82 -10.25
N LYS A 69 12.09 -13.96 -10.37
CA LYS A 69 12.35 -15.16 -9.54
C LYS A 69 13.77 -15.66 -9.75
N GLU A 70 14.22 -15.79 -11.00
CA GLU A 70 15.60 -16.20 -11.31
C GLU A 70 16.65 -15.22 -10.75
N SER A 71 16.34 -13.92 -10.69
CA SER A 71 17.24 -12.92 -10.09
C SER A 71 17.35 -13.03 -8.55
N LYS A 72 16.44 -13.77 -7.90
CA LYS A 72 16.51 -14.16 -6.48
C LYS A 72 17.30 -15.47 -6.28
N ASP A 73 17.33 -16.34 -7.29
CA ASP A 73 17.81 -17.72 -7.24
C ASP A 73 19.35 -17.93 -7.23
N LYS A 74 20.17 -16.90 -6.95
CA LYS A 74 21.58 -17.17 -6.60
C LYS A 74 21.75 -17.86 -5.22
N ASN A 75 20.66 -18.08 -4.47
CA ASN A 75 20.62 -18.88 -3.23
C ASN A 75 19.26 -19.57 -2.97
N TYR A 76 18.37 -19.70 -3.95
CA TYR A 76 16.99 -20.16 -3.70
C TYR A 76 16.70 -21.38 -4.58
N SER A 77 16.57 -22.54 -3.91
CA SER A 77 16.37 -23.85 -4.54
C SER A 77 14.91 -24.02 -5.01
N ARG A 78 14.78 -24.84 -6.05
CA ARG A 78 13.66 -25.01 -7.01
C ARG A 78 12.30 -25.51 -6.46
N SER A 79 11.90 -25.26 -5.22
CA SER A 79 10.67 -25.85 -4.63
C SER A 79 9.46 -24.91 -4.44
N ASN A 80 9.54 -23.62 -4.77
CA ASN A 80 8.66 -22.62 -4.16
C ASN A 80 7.81 -21.76 -5.12
N VAL A 81 7.24 -22.32 -6.19
CA VAL A 81 6.12 -21.64 -6.88
C VAL A 81 4.88 -21.52 -5.95
N LYS A 82 4.85 -22.28 -4.85
CA LYS A 82 3.82 -22.20 -3.80
C LYS A 82 3.97 -21.02 -2.80
N ASN A 83 5.11 -20.31 -2.72
CA ASN A 83 5.41 -19.44 -1.56
C ASN A 83 5.31 -17.93 -1.81
N VAL A 84 4.83 -17.46 -2.96
CA VAL A 84 4.52 -16.01 -3.12
C VAL A 84 3.26 -15.63 -2.34
N ILE A 85 2.35 -16.60 -2.19
CA ILE A 85 1.11 -16.53 -1.45
C ILE A 85 1.34 -17.28 -0.14
N GLY A 86 1.26 -16.58 0.98
CA GLY A 86 1.37 -17.17 2.31
C GLY A 86 0.06 -17.82 2.76
N GLU A 87 -0.03 -18.11 4.05
CA GLU A 87 -1.19 -18.76 4.66
C GLU A 87 -2.41 -17.84 4.73
N ILE A 88 -3.60 -18.44 4.86
CA ILE A 88 -4.83 -17.73 5.19
C ILE A 88 -4.85 -17.49 6.70
N ILE A 89 -4.74 -16.23 7.11
CA ILE A 89 -4.90 -15.81 8.50
C ILE A 89 -6.27 -15.16 8.69
N LYS A 90 -6.72 -15.05 9.93
CA LYS A 90 -7.92 -14.29 10.30
C LYS A 90 -7.49 -12.99 10.96
N LEU A 91 -7.82 -11.86 10.35
CA LEU A 91 -7.59 -10.54 10.96
C LEU A 91 -8.87 -10.02 11.61
N PRO A 92 -8.76 -9.33 12.75
CA PRO A 92 -9.91 -8.70 13.41
C PRO A 92 -10.45 -7.54 12.57
N ILE A 93 -11.76 -7.35 12.60
CA ILE A 93 -12.43 -6.17 12.04
C ILE A 93 -12.73 -5.22 13.20
N VAL A 94 -12.10 -4.03 13.19
CA VAL A 94 -12.03 -3.13 14.36
C VAL A 94 -12.97 -1.90 14.24
N GLY A 95 -13.68 -1.76 13.12
CA GLY A 95 -14.74 -0.75 12.99
C GLY A 95 -14.95 -0.25 11.56
N THR A 96 -15.80 0.77 11.46
CA THR A 96 -16.03 1.58 10.27
C THR A 96 -15.30 2.92 10.44
N ALA A 97 -14.49 3.32 9.46
CA ALA A 97 -13.99 4.69 9.37
C ALA A 97 -14.80 5.42 8.31
N SER A 98 -15.62 6.33 8.77
CA SER A 98 -16.63 7.05 7.99
C SER A 98 -16.45 8.54 8.13
N ALA A 99 -17.06 9.31 7.25
CA ALA A 99 -17.21 10.76 7.34
C ALA A 99 -18.00 11.28 8.58
N SER A 100 -17.97 10.54 9.70
CA SER A 100 -18.59 10.86 10.98
C SER A 100 -17.80 10.18 12.12
N PRO A 101 -17.72 10.79 13.32
CA PRO A 101 -17.04 10.27 14.52
C PRO A 101 -17.40 8.81 14.83
N GLY A 102 -16.45 7.89 14.62
CA GLY A 102 -16.55 6.50 15.06
C GLY A 102 -15.36 6.12 15.92
N LYS A 103 -15.62 5.55 17.11
CA LYS A 103 -14.58 5.01 17.99
C LYS A 103 -14.08 3.66 17.46
N LEU A 104 -12.77 3.50 17.35
CA LEU A 104 -12.15 2.22 17.04
C LEU A 104 -12.23 1.30 18.26
N ASN A 105 -12.89 0.14 18.14
CA ASN A 105 -13.00 -0.81 19.25
C ASN A 105 -11.97 -1.94 19.13
N PHE A 106 -10.82 -1.75 19.78
CA PHE A 106 -9.75 -2.74 19.79
C PHE A 106 -9.91 -3.81 20.90
N GLU A 107 -10.74 -3.56 21.91
CA GLU A 107 -10.74 -4.38 23.14
C GLU A 107 -11.40 -5.74 22.98
N ASN A 108 -12.34 -5.90 22.03
CA ASN A 108 -12.87 -7.21 21.66
C ASN A 108 -13.52 -7.20 20.26
N PRO A 109 -12.76 -7.43 19.18
CA PRO A 109 -13.31 -7.43 17.83
C PRO A 109 -14.26 -8.62 17.64
N GLU A 110 -15.57 -8.36 17.52
CA GLU A 110 -16.61 -9.38 17.36
C GLU A 110 -16.49 -10.18 16.05
N LYS A 111 -15.82 -9.62 15.04
CA LYS A 111 -15.75 -10.17 13.68
C LYS A 111 -14.33 -10.27 13.20
N HIS A 112 -14.06 -11.31 12.43
CA HIS A 112 -12.78 -11.56 11.76
C HIS A 112 -13.03 -11.89 10.30
N SER A 113 -12.11 -11.53 9.41
CA SER A 113 -12.15 -11.94 8.00
C SER A 113 -10.88 -12.69 7.61
N PRO A 114 -10.98 -13.72 6.76
CA PRO A 114 -9.81 -14.36 6.17
C PRO A 114 -9.06 -13.36 5.27
N VAL A 115 -7.74 -13.40 5.38
CA VAL A 115 -6.77 -12.64 4.57
C VAL A 115 -5.67 -13.59 4.14
N ILE A 116 -5.30 -13.51 2.88
CA ILE A 116 -4.17 -14.22 2.32
C ILE A 116 -2.91 -13.41 2.62
N THR A 117 -1.94 -14.01 3.29
CA THR A 117 -0.68 -13.33 3.60
C THR A 117 0.26 -13.34 2.38
N TYR A 118 1.22 -12.42 2.36
CA TYR A 118 2.29 -12.40 1.36
C TYR A 118 3.65 -12.48 2.05
N GLU A 119 4.58 -13.24 1.47
CA GLU A 119 5.94 -13.38 1.99
C GLU A 119 6.63 -12.01 2.10
N GLY A 120 7.21 -11.73 3.28
CA GLY A 120 7.87 -10.45 3.59
C GLY A 120 6.94 -9.34 4.10
N MET A 121 5.65 -9.61 4.31
CA MET A 121 4.76 -8.74 5.08
C MET A 121 4.48 -9.34 6.46
N SER A 122 4.52 -8.51 7.50
CA SER A 122 4.07 -8.90 8.84
C SER A 122 2.61 -8.52 9.01
N TYR A 123 1.80 -9.45 9.52
CA TYR A 123 0.39 -9.25 9.82
C TYR A 123 0.08 -9.32 11.32
N SER A 124 1.09 -9.48 12.17
CA SER A 124 0.92 -9.72 13.61
C SER A 124 0.26 -8.56 14.36
N LYS A 125 0.35 -7.33 13.81
CA LYS A 125 -0.38 -6.16 14.32
C LYS A 125 -1.20 -5.48 13.24
N CYS A 126 -1.85 -6.30 12.41
CA CYS A 126 -2.77 -5.82 11.39
C CYS A 126 -4.22 -6.01 11.81
N PHE A 127 -5.08 -5.09 11.38
CA PHE A 127 -6.53 -5.23 11.50
C PHE A 127 -7.22 -4.77 10.20
N ILE A 128 -8.48 -5.16 10.05
CA ILE A 128 -9.34 -4.75 8.96
C ILE A 128 -10.26 -3.62 9.42
N MET A 129 -10.43 -2.62 8.58
CA MET A 129 -11.39 -1.54 8.80
C MET A 129 -12.25 -1.37 7.55
N LYS A 130 -13.55 -1.18 7.73
CA LYS A 130 -14.44 -0.83 6.63
C LYS A 130 -14.39 0.68 6.43
N VAL A 131 -14.23 1.13 5.20
CA VAL A 131 -14.23 2.54 4.84
C VAL A 131 -15.64 2.95 4.45
N GLU A 132 -16.04 4.11 4.92
CA GLU A 132 -17.32 4.72 4.63
C GLU A 132 -17.11 6.16 4.14
N GLY A 133 -17.86 6.55 3.11
CA GLY A 133 -17.69 7.80 2.39
C GLY A 133 -16.67 7.73 1.26
N ASP A 134 -16.70 8.76 0.41
CA ASP A 134 -15.97 8.85 -0.86
C ASP A 134 -14.73 9.76 -0.79
N SER A 135 -14.32 10.19 0.40
CA SER A 135 -13.23 11.18 0.55
C SER A 135 -11.86 10.69 0.07
N MET A 136 -11.71 9.37 -0.11
CA MET A 136 -10.49 8.74 -0.60
C MET A 136 -10.64 8.19 -2.02
N GLU A 137 -11.74 8.50 -2.69
CA GLU A 137 -11.96 8.14 -4.09
C GLU A 137 -11.03 8.92 -5.04
N PRO A 138 -10.66 8.31 -6.18
CA PRO A 138 -11.07 6.99 -6.67
C PRO A 138 -10.26 5.82 -6.09
N ARG A 139 -9.28 6.09 -5.21
CA ARG A 139 -8.30 5.09 -4.77
C ARG A 139 -8.82 4.15 -3.69
N ILE A 140 -9.76 4.61 -2.88
CA ILE A 140 -10.49 3.81 -1.89
C ILE A 140 -11.95 4.23 -2.01
N LYS A 141 -12.79 3.33 -2.49
CA LYS A 141 -14.23 3.58 -2.68
C LYS A 141 -14.98 3.42 -1.36
N ASP A 142 -16.13 4.07 -1.28
CA ASP A 142 -17.09 3.76 -0.21
C ASP A 142 -17.36 2.25 -0.11
N GLY A 143 -17.43 1.74 1.12
CA GLY A 143 -17.64 0.32 1.40
C GLY A 143 -16.40 -0.59 1.27
N SER A 144 -15.23 -0.06 0.88
CA SER A 144 -14.00 -0.88 0.79
C SER A 144 -13.56 -1.39 2.17
N GLU A 145 -12.88 -2.53 2.20
CA GLU A 145 -12.13 -2.99 3.38
C GLU A 145 -10.66 -2.59 3.22
N ILE A 146 -10.02 -2.09 4.29
CA ILE A 146 -8.59 -1.79 4.29
C ILE A 146 -7.88 -2.58 5.38
N ILE A 147 -6.64 -2.98 5.12
CA ILE A 147 -5.76 -3.59 6.13
C ILE A 147 -4.80 -2.53 6.65
N VAL A 148 -4.74 -2.39 7.96
CA VAL A 148 -3.98 -1.36 8.67
C VAL A 148 -2.92 -2.02 9.54
N ASP A 149 -1.66 -1.63 9.37
CA ASP A 149 -0.52 -2.09 10.17
C ASP A 149 -0.17 -1.06 11.25
N THR A 150 -0.39 -1.42 12.52
CA THR A 150 -0.17 -0.52 13.66
C THR A 150 1.28 -0.39 14.09
N ASN A 151 2.20 -1.21 13.57
CA ASN A 151 3.64 -0.98 13.78
C ASN A 151 4.14 0.25 13.01
N LYS A 152 3.36 0.74 12.04
CA LYS A 152 3.71 1.89 11.20
C LYS A 152 2.91 3.11 11.66
N ASN A 153 3.24 3.60 12.84
CA ASN A 153 2.50 4.66 13.53
C ASN A 153 3.32 5.94 13.78
N THR A 154 4.51 6.08 13.18
CA THR A 154 5.33 7.29 13.30
C THR A 154 5.01 8.30 12.19
N LEU A 155 5.24 9.59 12.42
CA LEU A 155 5.02 10.64 11.42
C LEU A 155 5.94 10.47 10.20
N GLU A 156 7.23 10.20 10.44
CA GLU A 156 8.26 10.14 9.40
C GLU A 156 8.01 9.03 8.38
N GLU A 157 7.62 7.84 8.84
CA GLU A 157 7.36 6.68 7.98
C GLU A 157 6.09 6.81 7.14
N ASN A 158 5.21 7.74 7.52
CA ASN A 158 3.86 7.86 7.01
C ASN A 158 3.63 9.12 6.15
N LEU A 159 4.63 10.00 6.03
CA LEU A 159 4.52 11.17 5.17
C LEU A 159 4.24 10.75 3.72
N ASN A 160 3.22 11.36 3.11
CA ASN A 160 2.69 11.03 1.79
C ASN A 160 2.07 9.62 1.65
N LYS A 161 1.76 8.93 2.76
CA LYS A 161 1.10 7.61 2.76
C LYS A 161 -0.37 7.72 3.20
N ILE A 162 -1.16 6.71 2.85
CA ILE A 162 -2.54 6.57 3.33
C ILE A 162 -2.50 5.90 4.70
N VAL A 163 -3.14 6.54 5.66
CA VAL A 163 -2.97 6.26 7.08
C VAL A 163 -4.31 6.41 7.77
N VAL A 164 -4.50 5.63 8.83
CA VAL A 164 -5.62 5.78 9.75
C VAL A 164 -5.17 6.64 10.92
N PHE A 165 -5.96 7.67 11.21
CA PHE A 165 -5.74 8.61 12.30
C PHE A 165 -6.89 8.55 13.28
N ASN A 166 -6.61 8.78 14.56
CA ASN A 166 -7.61 9.24 15.51
C ASN A 166 -7.40 10.74 15.67
N LEU A 167 -8.46 11.53 15.46
CA LEU A 167 -8.46 12.98 15.63
C LEU A 167 -9.72 13.36 16.41
N ASN A 168 -9.56 13.82 17.65
CA ASN A 168 -10.66 14.22 18.53
C ASN A 168 -11.74 13.12 18.68
N ASP A 169 -11.32 11.89 19.01
CA ASP A 169 -12.16 10.68 19.12
C ASP A 169 -12.78 10.16 17.80
N GLU A 170 -12.38 10.72 16.66
CA GLU A 170 -12.87 10.31 15.35
C GLU A 170 -11.80 9.62 14.50
N ALA A 171 -12.15 8.49 13.89
CA ALA A 171 -11.28 7.78 12.97
C ALA A 171 -11.32 8.35 11.54
N TYR A 172 -10.16 8.71 10.99
CA TYR A 172 -10.01 9.22 9.63
C TYR A 172 -9.07 8.36 8.79
N VAL A 173 -9.42 8.12 7.52
CA VAL A 173 -8.50 7.58 6.50
C VAL A 173 -8.12 8.72 5.56
N LYS A 174 -6.85 9.15 5.60
CA LYS A 174 -6.34 10.28 4.80
C LYS A 174 -4.90 10.07 4.38
N VAL A 175 -4.40 10.94 3.51
CA VAL A 175 -2.97 11.03 3.21
C VAL A 175 -2.30 12.01 4.19
N LEU A 176 -1.25 11.58 4.89
CA LEU A 176 -0.46 12.50 5.71
C LEU A 176 0.36 13.43 4.81
N LYS A 177 0.22 14.75 4.96
CA LYS A 177 0.97 15.74 4.17
C LYS A 177 1.58 16.81 5.05
N LEU A 178 2.66 17.40 4.55
CA LEU A 178 3.24 18.61 5.09
C LEU A 178 2.93 19.77 4.14
N ASN A 179 2.21 20.78 4.63
CA ASN A 179 1.88 21.99 3.89
C ASN A 179 2.34 23.22 4.67
N LYS A 180 3.27 24.00 4.11
CA LYS A 180 3.88 25.18 4.77
C LYS A 180 4.33 24.88 6.21
N ASN A 181 5.04 23.76 6.40
CA ASN A 181 5.50 23.24 7.69
C ASN A 181 4.40 22.87 8.70
N LYS A 182 3.15 22.71 8.26
CA LYS A 182 2.05 22.19 9.08
C LYS A 182 1.61 20.82 8.58
N LEU A 183 1.36 19.91 9.51
CA LEU A 183 0.78 18.61 9.18
C LEU A 183 -0.70 18.78 8.83
N VAL A 184 -1.09 18.18 7.71
CA VAL A 184 -2.48 18.15 7.26
C VAL A 184 -2.88 16.74 6.85
N LEU A 185 -4.12 16.40 7.11
CA LEU A 185 -4.76 15.18 6.62
C LEU A 185 -5.46 15.52 5.31
N GLN A 186 -4.95 14.99 4.21
CA GLN A 186 -5.44 15.28 2.87
C GLN A 186 -6.34 14.15 2.36
N SER A 187 -7.51 14.53 1.86
CA SER A 187 -8.40 13.68 1.07
C SER A 187 -7.82 13.45 -0.33
N ILE A 188 -8.03 12.28 -0.92
CA ILE A 188 -7.70 12.08 -2.36
C ILE A 188 -8.78 12.70 -3.25
N ASN A 189 -10.03 12.68 -2.78
CA ASN A 189 -11.13 13.35 -3.45
C ASN A 189 -11.08 14.85 -3.15
N ASP A 190 -10.80 15.65 -4.18
CA ASP A 190 -10.61 17.10 -4.10
C ASP A 190 -11.87 17.88 -3.65
N LYS A 191 -13.04 17.24 -3.63
CA LYS A 191 -14.27 17.83 -3.06
C LYS A 191 -14.16 18.08 -1.55
N TYR A 192 -13.22 17.41 -0.89
CA TYR A 192 -13.05 17.46 0.56
C TYR A 192 -11.84 18.32 0.92
N PRO A 193 -11.99 19.33 1.79
CA PRO A 193 -10.87 20.16 2.22
C PRO A 193 -9.87 19.35 3.05
N ASN A 194 -8.63 19.84 3.08
CA ASN A 194 -7.61 19.32 3.97
C ASN A 194 -7.97 19.64 5.43
N ILE A 195 -7.75 18.69 6.32
CA ILE A 195 -7.93 18.89 7.77
C ILE A 195 -6.56 19.26 8.34
N ALA A 196 -6.43 20.48 8.87
CA ALA A 196 -5.20 20.90 9.54
C ALA A 196 -5.20 20.43 10.99
N ILE A 197 -4.10 19.81 11.42
CA ILE A 197 -3.93 19.36 12.80
C ILE A 197 -3.50 20.57 13.64
N LYS A 198 -4.28 20.88 14.68
CA LYS A 198 -4.00 21.96 15.64
C LYS A 198 -3.28 21.39 16.86
N SER A 199 -2.57 22.24 17.59
CA SER A 199 -1.90 21.86 18.84
C SER A 199 -2.87 21.48 19.96
N THR A 200 -4.14 21.85 19.84
CA THR A 200 -5.21 21.53 20.80
C THR A 200 -5.96 20.24 20.45
N ASP A 201 -5.70 19.66 19.28
CA ASP A 201 -6.39 18.43 18.87
C ASP A 201 -5.77 17.23 19.58
N ASP A 202 -6.61 16.28 20.01
CA ASP A 202 -6.15 14.95 20.37
C ASP A 202 -5.88 14.17 19.08
N PHE A 203 -4.61 14.01 18.74
CA PHE A 203 -4.18 13.43 17.48
C PHE A 203 -3.24 12.26 17.70
N ASN A 204 -3.60 11.11 17.12
CA ASN A 204 -2.74 9.94 17.09
C ASN A 204 -2.79 9.24 15.72
N ILE A 205 -1.65 8.69 15.30
CA ILE A 205 -1.58 7.79 14.15
C ILE A 205 -1.92 6.38 14.64
N VAL A 206 -3.00 5.81 14.10
CA VAL A 206 -3.42 4.44 14.42
C VAL A 206 -2.54 3.43 13.68
N GLY A 207 -2.29 3.67 12.39
CA GLY A 207 -1.45 2.80 11.59
C GLY A 207 -1.54 3.08 10.10
N ARG A 208 -0.65 2.46 9.33
CA ARG A 208 -0.58 2.65 7.87
C ARG A 208 -1.49 1.68 7.14
N VAL A 209 -2.20 2.18 6.14
CA VAL A 209 -2.92 1.31 5.20
C VAL A 209 -1.92 0.57 4.32
N VAL A 210 -1.93 -0.76 4.37
CA VAL A 210 -1.03 -1.64 3.61
C VAL A 210 -1.74 -2.37 2.47
N GLU A 211 -3.06 -2.51 2.53
CA GLU A 211 -3.88 -3.17 1.51
C GLU A 211 -5.28 -2.54 1.44
N VAL A 212 -5.86 -2.52 0.23
CA VAL A 212 -7.25 -2.12 -0.02
C VAL A 212 -7.95 -3.28 -0.74
N ARG A 213 -9.11 -3.68 -0.23
CA ARG A 213 -9.91 -4.79 -0.73
C ARG A 213 -11.29 -4.28 -1.13
N TYR A 214 -11.67 -4.54 -2.37
CA TYR A 214 -13.00 -4.24 -2.87
C TYR A 214 -13.86 -5.49 -2.76
N ARG A 215 -14.98 -5.37 -2.06
CA ARG A 215 -16.03 -6.40 -2.05
C ARG A 215 -17.20 -5.89 -2.86
N GLU A 216 -17.21 -6.24 -4.14
CA GLU A 216 -18.45 -6.15 -4.92
C GLU A 216 -19.21 -7.47 -4.70
N LEU A 217 -20.39 -7.38 -4.10
CA LEU A 217 -21.33 -8.49 -4.12
C LEU A 217 -21.94 -8.53 -5.51
N LEU A 218 -21.55 -9.53 -6.31
CA LEU A 218 -22.27 -9.84 -7.55
C LEU A 218 -23.71 -10.22 -7.17
N LYS A 219 -24.66 -9.41 -7.62
CA LYS A 219 -26.10 -9.70 -7.51
C LYS A 219 -26.52 -10.64 -8.62
#